data_AF-A0A963PHG3-F1
#
_entry.id   AF-A0A963PHG3-F1
#
_cell.length_a   1.000
_cell.length_b   1.000
_cell.length_c   1.000
_cell.angle_alpha   90.00
_cell.angle_beta   90.00
_cell.angle_gamma   90.00
#
_symmetry.space_group_name_H-M   'P 1'
#
loop_
_entity.id
_entity.type
_entity.pdbx_description
1 polymer ?
#
loop_
_entity_poly.entity_id
_entity_poly.type
_entity_poly.pdbx_seq_one_letter_code
_entity_poly.pdbx_strand_id
1 'polypeptide(L)'
;IRVMFGSPETTTRGNALKFYDSVRLHIRRTGTIKKGDEAIGNETKVKVVKNKVSPPFKTAEFDILFGEGISREGEILDLGVLHRVLDKSGAWYAYNGEKIGQGRDNAREFLRENPELRVEVENKVREALGVPLLPSDGDAEEASPAKARKTKATEADAVE
;
A
#
# COMPACT_ATOMS: atom_id res chain seq x y z
N ILE A 1 -3.42 22.72 29.33
CA ILE A 1 -3.47 23.67 28.19
C ILE A 1 -4.79 23.45 27.47
N ARG A 2 -5.72 24.41 27.59
CA ARG A 2 -7.04 24.34 26.94
C ARG A 2 -6.91 25.00 25.56
N VAL A 3 -6.99 24.20 24.51
CA VAL A 3 -6.93 24.70 23.12
C VAL A 3 -8.34 25.10 22.72
N MET A 4 -8.57 26.40 22.49
CA MET A 4 -9.85 26.97 22.06
C MET A 4 -10.03 26.97 20.53
N PHE A 5 -8.99 26.64 19.75
CA PHE A 5 -9.02 26.60 18.29
C PHE A 5 -8.14 25.46 17.74
N GLY A 6 -8.72 24.59 16.89
CA GLY A 6 -8.02 23.51 16.18
C GLY A 6 -8.22 22.10 16.75
N SER A 7 -7.66 21.09 16.07
CA SER A 7 -7.68 19.70 16.53
C SER A 7 -6.75 19.53 17.74
N PRO A 8 -7.20 18.89 18.84
CA PRO A 8 -6.40 18.69 20.05
C PRO A 8 -5.29 17.64 19.88
N GLU A 9 -5.21 16.95 18.74
CA GLU A 9 -4.22 15.89 18.52
C GLU A 9 -2.82 16.48 18.26
N THR A 10 -1.94 16.35 19.25
CA THR A 10 -0.52 16.72 19.15
C THR A 10 0.35 15.47 19.24
N THR A 11 1.30 15.33 18.31
CA THR A 11 2.30 14.25 18.36
C THR A 11 3.33 14.56 19.44
N THR A 12 3.71 13.55 20.22
CA THR A 12 4.72 13.66 21.28
C THR A 12 6.07 14.14 20.71
N ARG A 13 6.96 14.67 21.57
CA ARG A 13 8.32 15.14 21.23
C ARG A 13 8.41 16.51 20.52
N GLY A 14 7.38 17.34 20.66
CA GLY A 14 7.38 18.73 20.22
C GLY A 14 7.24 18.90 18.70
N ASN A 15 7.52 20.11 18.19
CA ASN A 15 7.27 20.46 16.79
C ASN A 15 8.38 20.05 15.82
N ALA A 16 9.56 19.62 16.29
CA ALA A 16 10.69 19.32 15.42
C ALA A 16 10.35 18.27 14.35
N LEU A 17 9.70 17.17 14.75
CA LEU A 17 9.31 16.10 13.83
C LEU A 17 8.39 16.61 12.71
N LYS A 18 7.48 17.56 13.01
CA LYS A 18 6.55 18.16 12.05
C LYS A 18 7.25 18.99 10.96
N PHE A 19 8.48 19.47 11.18
CA PHE A 19 9.22 20.25 10.19
C PHE A 19 10.19 19.38 9.39
N TYR A 20 10.87 18.45 10.06
CA TYR A 20 11.88 17.57 9.46
C TYR A 20 11.28 16.38 8.69
N ASP A 21 10.05 15.94 8.98
CA ASP A 21 9.40 14.89 8.22
C ASP A 21 9.17 15.28 6.74
N SER A 22 9.50 14.36 5.83
CA SER A 22 9.17 14.48 4.41
C SER A 22 7.73 14.06 4.12
N VAL A 23 7.22 13.08 4.86
CA VAL A 23 5.85 12.57 4.76
C VAL A 23 5.30 12.34 6.17
N ARG A 24 4.06 12.78 6.40
CA ARG A 24 3.33 12.55 7.66
C ARG A 24 2.02 11.84 7.37
N LEU A 25 1.87 10.67 7.96
CA LEU A 25 0.69 9.82 7.85
C LEU A 25 -0.11 9.89 9.13
N HIS A 26 -1.41 10.08 9.00
CA HIS A 26 -2.37 10.02 10.10
C HIS A 26 -3.24 8.79 9.90
N ILE A 27 -3.01 7.79 10.74
CA ILE A 27 -3.66 6.49 10.68
C ILE A 27 -4.80 6.49 11.70
N ARG A 28 -6.00 6.11 11.27
CA ARG A 28 -7.15 5.90 12.15
C ARG A 28 -7.84 4.60 11.81
N ARG A 29 -8.24 3.85 12.84
CA ARG A 29 -9.15 2.73 12.67
C ARG A 29 -10.57 3.25 12.46
N THR A 30 -11.20 2.87 11.36
CA THR A 30 -12.57 3.25 11.01
C THR A 30 -13.57 2.21 11.51
N GLY A 31 -13.26 0.93 11.35
CA GLY A 31 -14.17 -0.17 11.66
C GLY A 31 -13.46 -1.46 12.04
N THR A 32 -14.25 -2.45 12.47
CA THR A 32 -13.78 -3.80 12.75
C THR A 32 -14.44 -4.76 11.76
N ILE A 33 -13.62 -5.56 11.10
CA ILE A 33 -14.05 -6.58 10.14
C ILE A 33 -14.35 -7.84 10.94
N LYS A 34 -15.57 -8.34 10.80
CA LYS A 34 -16.04 -9.57 11.44
C LYS A 34 -16.43 -10.59 10.39
N LYS A 35 -16.14 -11.87 10.64
CA LYS A 35 -16.65 -13.00 9.86
C LYS A 35 -17.46 -13.86 10.82
N GLY A 36 -18.79 -13.76 10.72
CA GLY A 36 -19.69 -14.30 11.75
C GLY A 36 -19.50 -13.57 13.08
N ASP A 37 -19.15 -14.30 14.14
CA ASP A 37 -18.98 -13.77 15.49
C ASP A 37 -17.53 -13.37 15.83
N GLU A 38 -16.55 -13.74 15.01
CA GLU A 38 -15.13 -13.47 15.26
C GLU A 38 -14.66 -12.18 14.57
N ALA A 39 -13.89 -11.37 15.30
CA ALA A 39 -13.24 -10.17 14.77
C ALA A 39 -11.92 -10.56 14.08
N ILE A 40 -11.92 -10.56 12.75
CA ILE A 40 -10.78 -11.01 11.93
C ILE A 40 -9.83 -9.85 11.60
N GLY A 41 -10.29 -8.61 11.66
CA GLY A 41 -9.42 -7.47 11.35
C GLY A 41 -10.00 -6.10 11.67
N ASN A 42 -9.24 -5.07 11.30
CA ASN A 42 -9.60 -3.67 11.42
C ASN A 42 -9.54 -2.97 10.06
N GLU A 43 -10.60 -2.26 9.72
CA GLU A 43 -10.61 -1.35 8.59
C GLU A 43 -9.91 -0.06 9.02
N THR A 44 -8.89 0.34 8.26
CA THR A 44 -7.99 1.44 8.61
C THR A 44 -7.93 2.47 7.51
N LYS A 45 -8.06 3.74 7.88
CA LYS A 45 -7.94 4.88 6.99
C LYS A 45 -6.67 5.66 7.30
N VAL A 46 -5.86 5.89 6.28
CA VAL A 46 -4.62 6.66 6.37
C VAL A 46 -4.75 7.93 5.56
N LYS A 47 -4.60 9.08 6.22
CA LYS A 47 -4.56 10.39 5.57
C LYS A 47 -3.13 10.91 5.52
N VAL A 48 -2.68 11.33 4.34
CA VAL A 48 -1.39 12.00 4.17
C VAL A 48 -1.55 13.46 4.58
N VAL A 49 -1.16 13.81 5.80
CA VAL A 49 -1.31 15.17 6.35
C VAL A 49 -0.23 16.12 5.83
N LYS A 50 0.98 15.59 5.57
CA LYS A 50 2.09 16.34 4.99
C LYS A 50 2.79 15.46 3.95
N ASN A 51 3.10 16.03 2.80
CA ASN A 51 3.90 15.37 1.77
C ASN A 51 4.75 16.43 1.07
N LYS A 52 6.08 16.25 1.05
CA LYS A 52 7.02 17.13 0.33
C LYS A 52 7.35 16.64 -1.09
N VAL A 53 6.95 15.42 -1.46
CA VAL A 53 7.35 14.76 -2.72
C VAL A 53 6.20 14.72 -3.73
N SER A 54 4.96 14.68 -3.26
CA SER A 54 3.76 14.59 -4.11
C SER A 54 2.58 15.33 -3.47
N PRO A 55 1.43 15.45 -4.15
CA PRO A 55 0.27 16.17 -3.61
C PRO A 55 -0.15 15.65 -2.22
N PRO A 56 -0.29 16.54 -1.22
CA PRO A 56 -0.73 16.17 0.13
C PRO A 56 -2.25 15.90 0.17
N PHE A 57 -2.74 15.43 1.32
CA PHE A 57 -4.16 15.21 1.67
C PHE A 57 -4.88 14.06 0.97
N LYS A 58 -4.17 13.23 0.19
CA LYS A 58 -4.72 11.96 -0.27
C LYS A 58 -5.02 11.02 0.91
N THR A 59 -6.08 10.22 0.75
CA THR A 59 -6.48 9.19 1.71
C THR A 59 -6.36 7.82 1.07
N ALA A 60 -5.83 6.86 1.83
CA ALA A 60 -5.86 5.44 1.48
C ALA A 60 -6.69 4.70 2.53
N GLU A 61 -7.50 3.75 2.08
CA GLU A 61 -8.34 2.90 2.92
C GLU A 61 -7.93 1.47 2.64
N PHE A 62 -7.60 0.73 3.70
CA PHE A 62 -7.19 -0.67 3.58
C PHE A 62 -7.56 -1.46 4.83
N ASP A 63 -7.65 -2.77 4.65
CA ASP A 63 -7.95 -3.72 5.69
C ASP A 63 -6.66 -4.26 6.32
N ILE A 64 -6.62 -4.27 7.66
CA ILE A 64 -5.58 -4.96 8.43
C ILE A 64 -6.19 -6.21 9.05
N LEU A 65 -5.78 -7.37 8.58
CA LEU A 65 -6.15 -8.67 9.15
C LEU A 65 -5.21 -9.03 10.30
N PHE A 66 -5.76 -9.60 11.38
CA PHE A 66 -4.95 -10.08 12.48
C PHE A 66 -4.13 -11.31 12.05
N GLY A 67 -2.81 -11.30 12.29
CA GLY A 67 -1.89 -12.39 11.93
C GLY A 67 -1.28 -12.28 10.52
N GLU A 68 -1.95 -11.63 9.57
CA GLU A 68 -1.46 -11.49 8.19
C GLU A 68 -0.99 -10.06 7.85
N GLY A 69 -1.47 -9.06 8.58
CA GLY A 69 -1.14 -7.67 8.35
C GLY A 69 -2.03 -7.02 7.29
N ILE A 70 -1.44 -6.17 6.44
CA ILE A 70 -2.18 -5.43 5.40
C ILE A 70 -2.55 -6.40 4.28
N SER A 71 -3.84 -6.53 3.98
CA SER A 71 -4.31 -7.38 2.87
C SER A 71 -4.13 -6.65 1.54
N ARG A 72 -3.09 -7.02 0.79
CA ARG A 72 -2.81 -6.46 -0.54
C ARG A 72 -3.84 -6.89 -1.56
N GLU A 73 -4.30 -8.12 -1.46
CA GLU A 73 -5.29 -8.72 -2.35
C GLU A 73 -6.63 -8.01 -2.24
N GLY A 74 -7.03 -7.61 -1.02
CA GLY A 74 -8.21 -6.80 -0.80
C GLY A 74 -8.12 -5.43 -1.49
N GLU A 75 -6.97 -4.76 -1.36
CA GLU A 75 -6.75 -3.45 -1.98
C GLU A 75 -6.72 -3.54 -3.52
N ILE A 76 -6.10 -4.59 -4.08
CA ILE A 76 -6.10 -4.84 -5.53
C ILE A 76 -7.53 -5.02 -6.06
N LEU A 77 -8.41 -5.71 -5.33
CA LEU A 77 -9.81 -5.87 -5.73
C LEU A 77 -10.56 -4.55 -5.73
N ASP A 78 -10.45 -3.77 -4.65
CA ASP A 78 -11.17 -2.51 -4.50
C ASP A 78 -10.69 -1.46 -5.53
N LEU A 79 -9.37 -1.35 -5.73
CA LEU A 79 -8.79 -0.50 -6.77
C LEU A 79 -9.11 -1.02 -8.18
N GLY A 80 -9.08 -2.34 -8.39
CA GLY A 80 -9.41 -2.95 -9.67
C GLY A 80 -10.84 -2.66 -10.11
N VAL A 81 -11.80 -2.69 -9.19
CA VAL A 81 -13.18 -2.28 -9.48
C VAL A 81 -13.30 -0.78 -9.70
N LEU A 82 -12.60 0.03 -8.90
CA LEU A 82 -12.61 1.50 -9.04
C LEU A 82 -12.07 1.95 -10.42
N HIS A 83 -11.01 1.30 -10.89
CA HIS A 83 -10.35 1.60 -12.16
C HIS A 83 -10.90 0.79 -13.35
N ARG A 84 -11.99 0.04 -13.16
CA ARG A 84 -12.63 -0.80 -14.20
C ARG A 84 -11.70 -1.83 -14.84
N VAL A 85 -10.71 -2.30 -14.09
CA VAL A 85 -9.89 -3.47 -14.44
C VAL A 85 -10.64 -4.76 -14.09
N LEU A 86 -11.46 -4.70 -13.04
CA LEU A 86 -12.33 -5.79 -12.59
C LEU A 86 -13.80 -5.39 -12.76
N ASP A 87 -14.60 -6.32 -13.25
CA ASP A 87 -16.03 -6.15 -13.42
C ASP A 87 -16.77 -6.72 -12.22
N LYS A 88 -17.63 -5.90 -11.61
CA LYS A 88 -18.50 -6.31 -10.50
C LYS A 88 -19.94 -6.48 -10.97
N SER A 89 -20.38 -7.72 -11.10
CA SER A 89 -21.76 -8.08 -11.43
C SER A 89 -22.52 -8.47 -10.16
N GLY A 90 -23.05 -7.46 -9.45
CA GLY A 90 -23.73 -7.64 -8.17
C GLY A 90 -22.77 -8.15 -7.08
N ALA A 91 -22.92 -9.42 -6.69
CA ALA A 91 -22.04 -10.07 -5.72
C ALA A 91 -20.85 -10.80 -6.37
N TRP A 92 -20.77 -10.86 -7.70
CA TRP A 92 -19.71 -11.57 -8.42
C TRP A 92 -18.61 -10.63 -8.89
N TYR A 93 -17.36 -11.05 -8.72
CA TYR A 93 -16.18 -10.41 -9.32
C TYR A 93 -15.75 -11.20 -10.55
N ALA A 94 -15.51 -10.48 -11.65
CA ALA A 94 -15.01 -11.04 -12.89
C ALA A 94 -13.78 -10.26 -13.38
N TYR A 95 -12.88 -10.97 -14.04
CA TYR A 95 -11.69 -10.43 -14.69
C TYR A 95 -11.62 -10.94 -16.12
N ASN A 96 -11.61 -10.04 -17.09
CA ASN A 96 -11.61 -10.36 -18.53
C ASN A 96 -12.68 -11.40 -18.94
N GLY A 97 -13.83 -11.40 -18.27
CA GLY A 97 -14.94 -12.34 -18.51
C GLY A 97 -14.87 -13.65 -17.71
N GLU A 98 -13.76 -13.94 -17.03
CA GLU A 98 -13.66 -15.09 -16.11
C GLU A 98 -14.16 -14.70 -14.71
N LYS A 99 -14.96 -15.59 -14.10
CA LYS A 99 -15.53 -15.36 -12.76
C LYS A 99 -14.50 -15.76 -11.70
N ILE A 100 -13.98 -14.77 -10.98
CA ILE A 100 -13.01 -14.95 -9.89
C ILE A 100 -13.70 -15.55 -8.66
N GLY A 101 -14.85 -14.99 -8.28
CA GLY A 101 -15.54 -15.44 -7.07
C GLY A 101 -16.76 -14.61 -6.68
N GLN A 102 -17.56 -15.19 -5.80
CA GLN A 102 -18.71 -14.51 -5.19
C GLN A 102 -18.30 -13.89 -3.85
N GLY A 103 -18.48 -12.59 -3.72
CA GLY A 103 -18.14 -11.85 -2.51
C GLY A 103 -16.65 -11.52 -2.40
N ARG A 104 -16.33 -10.63 -1.46
CA ARG A 104 -14.96 -10.08 -1.31
C ARG A 104 -13.99 -11.11 -0.75
N ASP A 105 -14.44 -11.97 0.17
CA ASP A 105 -13.57 -12.94 0.83
C ASP A 105 -13.11 -14.06 -0.11
N ASN A 106 -14.03 -14.62 -0.91
CA ASN A 106 -13.67 -15.65 -1.90
C ASN A 106 -12.77 -15.09 -3.02
N ALA A 107 -13.02 -13.86 -3.47
CA ALA A 107 -12.16 -13.21 -4.45
C ALA A 107 -10.74 -12.96 -3.91
N ARG A 108 -10.62 -12.67 -2.61
CA ARG A 108 -9.34 -12.52 -1.92
C ARG A 108 -8.59 -13.84 -1.84
N GLU A 109 -9.27 -14.92 -1.47
CA GLU A 109 -8.68 -16.27 -1.43
C GLU A 109 -8.21 -16.70 -2.83
N PHE A 110 -9.00 -16.45 -3.88
CA PHE A 110 -8.62 -16.75 -5.26
C PHE A 110 -7.34 -16.02 -5.73
N LEU A 111 -7.20 -14.73 -5.41
CA LEU A 111 -5.97 -13.96 -5.73
C LEU A 111 -4.76 -14.37 -4.87
N ARG A 112 -5.00 -14.98 -3.71
CA ARG A 112 -3.95 -15.54 -2.87
C ARG A 112 -3.41 -16.84 -3.45
N GLU A 113 -4.30 -17.70 -3.93
CA GLU A 113 -3.97 -18.97 -4.59
C GLU A 113 -3.30 -18.78 -5.95
N ASN A 114 -3.65 -17.72 -6.68
CA ASN A 114 -3.12 -17.42 -8.02
C ASN A 114 -2.21 -16.18 -8.01
N PRO A 115 -0.92 -16.32 -7.63
CA PRO A 115 0.00 -15.19 -7.54
C PRO A 115 0.31 -14.52 -8.89
N GLU A 116 0.29 -15.29 -9.98
CA GLU A 116 0.54 -14.78 -11.34
C GLU A 116 -0.57 -13.80 -11.77
N LEU A 117 -1.83 -14.21 -11.61
CA LEU A 117 -2.99 -13.35 -11.89
C LEU A 117 -3.00 -12.11 -10.99
N ARG A 118 -2.60 -12.25 -9.72
CA ARG A 118 -2.50 -11.11 -8.80
C ARG A 118 -1.52 -10.05 -9.32
N VAL A 119 -0.32 -10.45 -9.75
CA VAL A 119 0.68 -9.51 -10.28
C VAL A 119 0.21 -8.86 -11.58
N GLU A 120 -0.44 -9.63 -12.46
CA GLU A 120 -1.00 -9.09 -13.70
C GLU A 120 -2.07 -8.01 -13.43
N VAL A 121 -3.03 -8.30 -12.55
CA VAL A 121 -4.08 -7.35 -12.16
C VAL A 121 -3.48 -6.13 -11.46
N GLU A 122 -2.51 -6.33 -10.57
CA GLU A 122 -1.82 -5.24 -9.87
C GLU A 122 -1.08 -4.32 -10.85
N ASN A 123 -0.39 -4.87 -11.84
CA ASN A 123 0.28 -4.09 -12.87
C ASN A 123 -0.69 -3.27 -13.71
N LYS A 124 -1.83 -3.86 -14.13
CA LYS A 124 -2.89 -3.11 -14.84
C LYS A 124 -3.47 -1.98 -14.00
N VAL A 125 -3.67 -2.20 -12.70
CA VAL A 125 -4.12 -1.15 -11.77
C VAL A 125 -3.07 -0.05 -11.63
N ARG A 126 -1.78 -0.41 -11.57
CA ARG A 126 -0.66 0.55 -11.49
C ARG A 126 -0.50 1.36 -12.77
N GLU A 127 -0.69 0.76 -13.94
CA GLU A 127 -0.71 1.46 -15.23
C GLU A 127 -1.82 2.51 -15.27
N ALA A 128 -3.04 2.13 -14.85
CA ALA A 128 -4.17 3.06 -14.78
C ALA A 128 -3.91 4.24 -13.81
N LEU A 129 -3.08 4.02 -12.79
CA LEU A 129 -2.69 5.04 -11.80
C LEU A 129 -1.40 5.79 -12.17
N GLY A 130 -0.70 5.40 -13.23
CA GLY A 130 0.59 5.99 -13.64
C GLY A 130 1.73 5.76 -12.63
N VAL A 131 1.70 4.63 -11.91
CA VAL A 131 2.68 4.25 -10.88
C VAL A 131 3.64 3.21 -11.45
N PRO A 132 4.94 3.19 -11.06
CA PRO A 132 5.89 2.17 -11.51
C PRO A 132 5.37 0.74 -11.28
N LEU A 133 5.51 -0.06 -12.33
CA LEU A 133 5.11 -1.46 -12.38
C LEU A 133 5.94 -2.30 -11.40
N LEU A 134 5.35 -3.39 -10.88
CA LEU A 134 6.15 -4.41 -10.22
C LEU A 134 6.85 -5.27 -11.27
N PRO A 135 8.08 -5.71 -11.00
CA PRO A 135 8.68 -6.78 -11.79
C PRO A 135 7.77 -8.01 -11.68
N SER A 136 7.28 -8.48 -12.83
CA SER A 136 6.73 -9.83 -12.92
C SER A 136 7.88 -10.82 -12.78
N ASP A 137 7.65 -12.06 -12.33
CA ASP A 137 8.71 -13.07 -12.18
C ASP A 137 9.43 -13.42 -13.51
N GLY A 138 8.99 -12.85 -14.65
CA GLY A 138 9.70 -12.86 -15.94
C GLY A 138 10.65 -11.67 -16.18
N ASP A 139 10.61 -10.62 -15.35
CA ASP A 139 11.45 -9.41 -15.44
C ASP A 139 12.39 -9.26 -14.22
N ALA A 140 12.35 -10.22 -13.29
CA ALA A 140 13.17 -10.23 -12.07
C ALA A 140 14.65 -10.60 -12.30
N GLU A 141 15.12 -10.68 -13.55
CA GLU A 141 16.54 -10.87 -13.87
C GLU A 141 17.32 -9.54 -14.05
N GLU A 142 16.67 -8.37 -14.13
CA GLU A 142 17.37 -7.09 -14.35
C GLU A 142 17.34 -6.07 -13.21
N ALA A 143 16.79 -6.38 -12.03
CA ALA A 143 16.64 -5.38 -10.97
C ALA A 143 17.08 -5.82 -9.56
N SER A 144 18.38 -6.13 -9.38
CA SER A 144 19.21 -5.77 -8.19
C SER A 144 20.63 -6.39 -8.27
N PRO A 145 21.68 -5.84 -7.61
CA PRO A 145 22.01 -4.46 -7.28
C PRO A 145 23.52 -4.19 -7.54
N ALA A 146 23.89 -3.30 -8.47
CA ALA A 146 25.30 -2.97 -8.71
C ALA A 146 25.54 -1.46 -8.80
N LYS A 147 25.57 -0.78 -7.64
CA LYS A 147 26.42 0.42 -7.40
C LYS A 147 26.38 0.87 -5.94
N ALA A 148 26.88 0.02 -5.04
CA ALA A 148 27.53 0.49 -3.82
C ALA A 148 28.67 -0.48 -3.47
N ARG A 149 29.88 0.08 -3.27
CA ARG A 149 31.13 -0.53 -2.75
C ARG A 149 32.02 -1.34 -3.71
N LYS A 150 32.99 -0.67 -4.35
CA LYS A 150 34.42 -0.56 -3.90
C LYS A 150 35.38 -0.24 -5.06
N THR A 151 36.06 0.90 -4.96
CA THR A 151 37.48 1.06 -5.31
C THR A 151 37.99 2.24 -4.48
N LYS A 152 38.38 1.93 -3.24
CA LYS A 152 39.78 1.89 -2.76
C LYS A 152 40.28 3.29 -2.36
N ALA A 153 40.05 3.61 -1.09
CA ALA A 153 41.07 4.28 -0.32
C ALA A 153 42.25 3.29 -0.18
N THR A 154 43.42 3.73 -0.61
CA THR A 154 44.73 3.25 -0.16
C THR A 154 45.43 4.50 0.35
N GLU A 155 45.49 4.61 1.68
CA GLU A 155 46.60 5.07 2.54
C GLU A 155 47.98 4.85 1.86
N ALA A 156 49.07 5.59 2.01
CA ALA A 156 49.51 6.84 2.63
C ALA A 156 51.00 7.03 2.20
N ASP A 157 51.56 8.23 2.43
CA ASP A 157 53.00 8.57 2.53
C ASP A 157 53.96 8.51 1.31
N ALA A 158 54.50 9.68 0.91
CA ALA A 158 55.95 10.03 0.90
C ALA A 158 56.37 11.10 -0.16
N VAL A 159 56.87 12.25 0.33
CA VAL A 159 57.94 13.14 -0.22
C VAL A 159 57.74 13.83 -1.58
N GLU A 160 57.46 15.15 -1.57
CA GLU A 160 58.38 16.27 -1.88
C GLU A 160 57.75 17.60 -1.42
#